data_AF-A0A9N9Y792-F1
#
_entry.id   AF-A0A9N9Y792-F1
#
_cell.length_a   1.000
_cell.length_b   1.000
_cell.length_c   1.000
_cell.angle_alpha   90.00
_cell.angle_beta   90.00
_cell.angle_gamma   90.00
#
_symmetry.space_group_name_H-M   'P 1'
#
loop_
_entity.id
_entity.type
_entity.pdbx_description
1 polymer ?
#
loop_
_entity_poly.entity_id
_entity_poly.type
_entity_poly.pdbx_seq_one_letter_code
_entity_poly.pdbx_strand_id
1 'polypeptide(L)'
;MSWTPVYAQGEPGSGIGGYDLKSKADRVFALDYNSSGQLDHLCLYRPGTGAFFIIRNQGGTFSPVYSQGDPGSGIGGYDLKHVNDVAFAFDYESTGKLDHIVLYRPGYGAIYILKRSGTTWTPVYAQGHLGSGIGGYDLKSANDRIFAFDYNHSGRQDHLALYRPGKGTFFILKRSGTTWSAVYAQGDPGSGIGGYDLGQTADRAFALDYDSSGKLDHIALYRPGTGTFWILKNSSAVFAEGDPGNGVGGYDLSSVEDKVLAFDYEGSKKADHLVLYRTNATGTIWLLKHT
;
A
#
# COMPACT_ATOMS: atom_id res chain seq x y z
N MET A 1 27.41 0.79 -12.29
CA MET A 1 27.04 1.26 -10.94
C MET A 1 27.14 0.08 -10.00
N SER A 2 28.00 0.15 -8.99
CA SER A 2 28.11 -0.90 -7.97
C SER A 2 27.10 -0.60 -6.85
N TRP A 3 26.16 -1.52 -6.63
CA TRP A 3 25.30 -1.48 -5.46
C TRP A 3 26.11 -1.92 -4.25
N THR A 4 26.28 -1.05 -3.27
CA THR A 4 26.93 -1.39 -2.00
C THR A 4 25.85 -1.51 -0.93
N PRO A 5 25.73 -2.67 -0.25
CA PRO A 5 24.75 -2.80 0.82
C PRO A 5 25.08 -1.81 1.94
N VAL A 6 24.10 -0.98 2.32
CA VAL A 6 24.18 -0.12 3.52
C VAL A 6 23.89 -0.91 4.80
N TYR A 7 23.21 -2.05 4.65
CA TYR A 7 22.96 -3.04 5.69
C TYR A 7 22.73 -4.39 5.01
N ALA A 8 23.33 -5.46 5.52
CA ALA A 8 23.08 -6.81 5.04
C ALA A 8 23.28 -7.83 6.15
N GLN A 9 22.40 -8.84 6.17
CA GLN A 9 22.58 -10.07 6.92
C GLN A 9 22.21 -11.23 5.99
N GLY A 10 23.09 -12.22 5.89
CA GLY A 10 22.82 -13.46 5.15
C GLY A 10 21.98 -14.44 5.98
N GLU A 11 21.64 -15.58 5.40
CA GLU A 11 20.96 -16.65 6.15
C GLU A 11 21.97 -17.44 7.01
N PRO A 12 21.74 -17.63 8.33
CA PRO A 12 20.65 -17.08 9.13
C PRO A 12 20.88 -15.62 9.57
N GLY A 13 19.82 -14.80 9.50
CA GLY A 13 19.81 -13.41 9.97
C GLY A 13 19.24 -13.25 11.39
N SER A 14 19.64 -12.17 12.05
CA SER A 14 19.13 -11.68 13.34
C SER A 14 18.10 -10.56 13.21
N GLY A 15 17.77 -10.15 11.98
CA GLY A 15 16.82 -9.07 11.70
C GLY A 15 17.47 -7.68 11.75
N ILE A 16 16.68 -6.63 12.01
CA ILE A 16 17.11 -5.22 11.92
C ILE A 16 16.57 -4.37 13.07
N GLY A 17 17.44 -3.55 13.68
CA GLY A 17 17.09 -2.63 14.77
C GLY A 17 16.26 -3.23 15.92
N GLY A 18 16.54 -4.50 16.26
CA GLY A 18 15.85 -5.24 17.32
C GLY A 18 14.61 -6.04 16.86
N TYR A 19 14.19 -5.91 15.60
CA TYR A 19 13.10 -6.69 15.02
C TYR A 19 13.65 -7.90 14.25
N ASP A 20 13.25 -9.13 14.62
CA ASP A 20 13.95 -10.35 14.18
C ASP A 20 13.69 -10.80 12.73
N LEU A 21 12.59 -10.39 12.10
CA LEU A 21 12.17 -10.80 10.74
C LEU A 21 12.03 -12.33 10.56
N LYS A 22 11.78 -13.09 11.63
CA LYS A 22 11.72 -14.56 11.58
C LYS A 22 10.33 -15.11 11.24
N SER A 23 9.30 -14.29 11.23
CA SER A 23 7.94 -14.73 10.95
C SER A 23 7.56 -14.47 9.50
N LYS A 24 6.88 -15.44 8.87
CA LYS A 24 6.29 -15.24 7.53
C LYS A 24 5.19 -14.17 7.50
N ALA A 25 4.69 -13.75 8.66
CA ALA A 25 3.73 -12.67 8.79
C ALA A 25 4.40 -11.28 8.80
N ASP A 26 5.73 -11.20 8.88
CA ASP A 26 6.44 -9.93 8.98
C ASP A 26 6.28 -9.10 7.70
N ARG A 27 5.94 -7.83 7.89
CA ARG A 27 5.71 -6.86 6.81
C ARG A 27 6.49 -5.60 7.07
N VAL A 28 6.91 -4.94 5.98
CA VAL A 28 7.69 -3.72 6.01
C VAL A 28 7.11 -2.68 5.05
N PHE A 29 7.09 -1.42 5.45
CA PHE A 29 6.88 -0.28 4.56
C PHE A 29 7.75 0.89 5.00
N ALA A 30 8.03 1.82 4.09
CA ALA A 30 8.79 3.02 4.40
C ALA A 30 7.87 4.17 4.85
N LEU A 31 8.36 5.04 5.73
CA LEU A 31 7.63 6.15 6.32
C LEU A 31 8.51 7.41 6.34
N ASP A 32 7.93 8.57 6.04
CA ASP A 32 8.57 9.88 6.27
C ASP A 32 8.32 10.33 7.72
N TYR A 33 8.90 9.62 8.68
CA TYR A 33 8.61 9.82 10.11
C TYR A 33 8.80 11.28 10.55
N ASN A 34 9.81 11.97 9.99
CA ASN A 34 10.17 13.34 10.35
C ASN A 34 9.49 14.43 9.50
N SER A 35 8.60 14.06 8.58
CA SER A 35 7.95 15.00 7.66
C SER A 35 8.97 15.81 6.84
N SER A 36 10.03 15.16 6.39
CA SER A 36 11.15 15.73 5.64
C SER A 36 10.95 15.73 4.11
N GLY A 37 9.94 15.01 3.62
CA GLY A 37 9.74 14.68 2.20
C GLY A 37 10.58 13.49 1.73
N GLN A 38 11.10 12.67 2.65
CA GLN A 38 11.90 11.48 2.34
C GLN A 38 11.37 10.28 3.13
N LEU A 39 11.23 9.14 2.46
CA LEU A 39 10.89 7.87 3.09
C LEU A 39 12.13 7.27 3.77
N ASP A 40 12.52 7.83 4.91
CA ASP A 40 13.81 7.60 5.57
C ASP A 40 13.72 6.67 6.81
N HIS A 41 12.52 6.22 7.17
CA HIS A 41 12.28 5.25 8.24
C HIS A 41 11.63 3.97 7.71
N LEU A 42 11.90 2.85 8.38
CA LEU A 42 11.24 1.58 8.14
C LEU A 42 10.21 1.33 9.24
N CYS A 43 8.99 1.03 8.83
CA CYS A 43 7.95 0.48 9.70
C CYS A 43 7.91 -1.04 9.50
N LEU A 44 8.05 -1.80 10.59
CA LEU A 44 7.98 -3.26 10.59
C LEU A 44 6.86 -3.72 11.50
N TYR A 45 6.05 -4.67 11.04
CA TYR A 45 4.91 -5.15 11.83
C TYR A 45 4.58 -6.62 11.56
N ARG A 46 4.01 -7.27 12.58
CA ARG A 46 3.59 -8.67 12.55
C ARG A 46 2.10 -8.79 12.90
N PRO A 47 1.22 -8.86 11.89
CA PRO A 47 -0.21 -9.11 12.10
C PRO A 47 -0.42 -10.36 12.95
N GLY A 48 -1.35 -10.29 13.90
CA GLY A 48 -1.67 -11.40 14.81
C GLY A 48 -0.98 -11.34 16.17
N THR A 49 0.03 -10.49 16.35
CA THR A 49 0.87 -10.47 17.57
C THR A 49 0.88 -9.15 18.31
N GLY A 50 0.54 -8.06 17.62
CA GLY A 50 0.66 -6.70 18.13
C GLY A 50 2.06 -6.09 18.03
N ALA A 51 3.03 -6.77 17.39
CA ALA A 51 4.36 -6.22 17.20
C ALA A 51 4.37 -5.10 16.13
N PHE A 52 4.96 -3.96 16.48
CA PHE A 52 5.13 -2.81 15.57
C PHE A 52 6.37 -2.00 15.94
N PHE A 53 7.27 -1.82 14.98
CA PHE A 53 8.50 -1.05 15.13
C PHE A 53 8.55 0.06 14.08
N ILE A 54 9.06 1.22 14.46
CA ILE A 54 9.51 2.26 13.53
C ILE A 54 11.00 2.44 13.77
N ILE A 55 11.80 2.24 12.74
CA ILE A 55 13.26 2.20 12.83
C ILE A 55 13.84 3.29 11.95
N ARG A 56 14.77 4.06 12.51
CA ARG A 56 15.56 5.06 11.79
C ARG A 56 16.89 4.49 11.35
N ASN A 57 17.43 4.99 10.24
CA ASN A 57 18.82 4.79 9.83
C ASN A 57 19.66 6.03 10.21
N GLN A 58 20.75 5.83 10.95
CA GLN A 58 21.75 6.85 11.20
C GLN A 58 23.13 6.32 10.79
N GLY A 59 23.56 6.65 9.58
CA GLY A 59 24.87 6.27 9.06
C GLY A 59 25.12 4.76 9.02
N GLY A 60 24.10 3.96 8.68
CA GLY A 60 24.16 2.50 8.64
C GLY A 60 23.78 1.81 9.95
N THR A 61 23.58 2.58 11.04
CA THR A 61 23.06 2.05 12.30
C THR A 61 21.54 2.18 12.32
N PHE A 62 20.85 1.05 12.50
CA PHE A 62 19.40 0.98 12.57
C PHE A 62 18.93 0.85 14.02
N SER A 63 18.11 1.80 14.48
CA SER A 63 17.62 1.85 15.87
C SER A 63 16.13 2.21 15.91
N PRO A 64 15.33 1.62 16.81
CA PRO A 64 13.91 1.95 16.92
C PRO A 64 13.71 3.35 17.50
N VAL A 65 12.80 4.13 16.89
CA VAL A 65 12.19 5.34 17.46
C VAL A 65 10.82 5.06 18.07
N TYR A 66 10.24 3.90 17.73
CA TYR A 66 9.06 3.30 18.34
C TYR A 66 9.23 1.78 18.31
N SER A 67 8.84 1.08 19.37
CA SER A 67 8.86 -0.39 19.38
C SER A 67 7.81 -0.98 20.31
N GLN A 68 7.15 -2.03 19.82
CA GLN A 68 6.30 -2.97 20.54
C GLN A 68 6.70 -4.37 20.08
N GLY A 69 7.20 -5.19 21.01
CA GLY A 69 7.70 -6.54 20.73
C GLY A 69 6.63 -7.55 20.33
N ASP A 70 7.00 -8.82 20.27
CA ASP A 70 6.08 -9.94 20.11
C ASP A 70 6.03 -10.75 21.43
N PRO A 71 4.91 -10.75 22.18
CA PRO A 71 3.66 -10.04 21.89
C PRO A 71 3.76 -8.53 22.16
N GLY A 72 2.93 -7.75 21.48
CA GLY A 72 2.91 -6.29 21.57
C GLY A 72 1.51 -5.72 21.75
N SER A 73 1.43 -4.39 21.94
CA SER A 73 0.17 -3.67 22.10
C SER A 73 -0.27 -2.90 20.83
N GLY A 74 0.43 -3.10 19.72
CA GLY A 74 0.18 -2.39 18.46
C GLY A 74 0.58 -0.92 18.55
N ILE A 75 -0.12 0.00 17.87
CA ILE A 75 0.27 1.42 17.79
C ILE A 75 -0.96 2.33 17.77
N GLY A 76 -0.91 3.45 18.52
CA GLY A 76 -1.97 4.46 18.52
C GLY A 76 -3.36 3.92 18.88
N GLY A 77 -3.43 2.87 19.69
CA GLY A 77 -4.68 2.20 20.09
C GLY A 77 -5.18 1.12 19.12
N TYR A 78 -4.52 0.90 17.98
CA TYR A 78 -4.79 -0.23 17.10
C TYR A 78 -3.92 -1.43 17.50
N ASP A 79 -4.54 -2.54 17.90
CA ASP A 79 -3.85 -3.64 18.61
C ASP A 79 -2.89 -4.50 17.76
N LEU A 80 -3.07 -4.55 16.43
CA LEU A 80 -2.34 -5.44 15.51
C LEU A 80 -2.41 -6.94 15.86
N LYS A 81 -3.42 -7.36 16.61
CA LYS A 81 -3.57 -8.73 17.12
C LYS A 81 -4.32 -9.67 16.18
N HIS A 82 -4.69 -9.21 14.99
CA HIS A 82 -5.38 -10.06 14.01
C HIS A 82 -4.51 -10.31 12.77
N VAL A 83 -4.53 -11.54 12.27
CA VAL A 83 -3.67 -11.97 11.13
C VAL A 83 -3.98 -11.22 9.83
N ASN A 84 -5.20 -10.71 9.69
CA ASN A 84 -5.61 -9.90 8.53
C ASN A 84 -5.09 -8.46 8.57
N ASP A 85 -4.50 -7.99 9.68
CA ASP A 85 -4.17 -6.57 9.82
C ASP A 85 -3.16 -6.12 8.75
N VAL A 86 -3.37 -4.92 8.21
CA VAL A 86 -2.54 -4.30 7.18
C VAL A 86 -2.23 -2.87 7.60
N ALA A 87 -1.01 -2.41 7.34
CA ALA A 87 -0.60 -1.03 7.55
C ALA A 87 0.20 -0.47 6.36
N PHE A 88 0.07 0.83 6.10
CA PHE A 88 0.84 1.58 5.10
C PHE A 88 0.95 3.07 5.45
N ALA A 89 1.92 3.76 4.86
CA ALA A 89 2.13 5.20 5.04
C ALA A 89 1.15 6.04 4.20
N PHE A 90 0.74 7.21 4.70
CA PHE A 90 -0.31 8.03 4.12
C PHE A 90 -0.07 9.52 4.33
N ASP A 91 -0.68 10.38 3.50
CA ASP A 91 -0.61 11.84 3.62
C ASP A 91 -1.97 12.42 4.05
N TYR A 92 -2.38 12.16 5.30
CA TYR A 92 -3.70 12.58 5.79
C TYR A 92 -3.92 14.10 5.75
N GLU A 93 -2.86 14.86 6.01
CA GLU A 93 -2.91 16.33 6.08
C GLU A 93 -2.70 17.01 4.73
N SER A 94 -2.55 16.23 3.65
CA SER A 94 -2.34 16.77 2.31
C SER A 94 -1.13 17.71 2.33
N THR A 95 0.05 17.24 2.69
CA THR A 95 1.29 18.03 2.76
C THR A 95 2.31 17.62 1.70
N GLY A 96 2.06 16.52 0.99
CA GLY A 96 3.02 15.85 0.10
C GLY A 96 3.96 14.90 0.83
N LYS A 97 3.65 14.52 2.07
CA LYS A 97 4.53 13.73 2.95
C LYS A 97 3.78 12.51 3.47
N LEU A 98 4.40 11.35 3.33
CA LEU A 98 3.85 10.08 3.80
C LEU A 98 4.25 9.85 5.26
N ASP A 99 3.75 10.71 6.13
CA ASP A 99 4.10 10.79 7.56
C ASP A 99 2.97 10.37 8.51
N HIS A 100 1.82 9.96 7.95
CA HIS A 100 0.72 9.33 8.66
C HIS A 100 0.70 7.82 8.41
N ILE A 101 -0.03 7.06 9.23
CA ILE A 101 -0.16 5.61 9.08
C ILE A 101 -1.63 5.24 8.99
N VAL A 102 -2.01 4.48 7.98
CA VAL A 102 -3.31 3.80 7.92
C VAL A 102 -3.12 2.37 8.39
N LEU A 103 -3.98 1.89 9.30
CA LEU A 103 -4.10 0.49 9.67
C LEU A 103 -5.53 0.01 9.43
N TYR A 104 -5.73 -1.17 8.87
CA TYR A 104 -7.07 -1.73 8.65
C TYR A 104 -7.12 -3.24 8.77
N ARG A 105 -8.31 -3.76 9.09
CA ARG A 105 -8.59 -5.20 9.27
C ARG A 105 -9.67 -5.64 8.27
N PRO A 106 -9.27 -6.15 7.10
CA PRO A 106 -10.20 -6.77 6.15
C PRO A 106 -11.06 -7.84 6.81
N GLY A 107 -12.37 -7.78 6.58
CA GLY A 107 -13.35 -8.71 7.12
C GLY A 107 -14.06 -8.23 8.38
N TYR A 108 -13.61 -7.14 8.99
CA TYR A 108 -14.04 -6.75 10.33
C TYR A 108 -14.38 -5.27 10.49
N GLY A 109 -14.38 -4.49 9.41
CA GLY A 109 -14.79 -3.09 9.45
C GLY A 109 -13.84 -2.15 10.22
N ALA A 110 -12.67 -2.63 10.62
CA ALA A 110 -11.74 -1.84 11.41
C ALA A 110 -10.79 -1.04 10.51
N ILE A 111 -10.64 0.25 10.79
CA ILE A 111 -9.68 1.12 10.14
C ILE A 111 -9.32 2.30 11.04
N TYR A 112 -8.02 2.55 11.21
CA TYR A 112 -7.47 3.68 11.93
C TYR A 112 -6.58 4.47 10.97
N ILE A 113 -6.63 5.79 11.09
CA ILE A 113 -5.64 6.69 10.48
C ILE A 113 -4.95 7.39 11.64
N LEU A 114 -3.64 7.20 11.76
CA LEU A 114 -2.84 7.70 12.86
C LEU A 114 -2.02 8.90 12.40
N LYS A 115 -2.01 9.93 13.25
CA LYS A 115 -1.11 11.08 13.18
C LYS A 115 -0.10 11.03 14.30
N ARG A 116 1.14 11.45 14.00
CA ARG A 116 2.19 11.62 15.01
C ARG A 116 2.17 13.04 15.59
N SER A 117 2.34 13.15 16.90
CA SER A 117 2.68 14.40 17.60
C SER A 117 3.78 14.12 18.61
N GLY A 118 4.98 14.66 18.36
CA GLY A 118 6.18 14.26 19.10
C GLY A 118 6.47 12.77 18.93
N THR A 119 6.51 12.02 20.03
CA THR A 119 6.70 10.55 20.03
C THR A 119 5.40 9.76 20.09
N THR A 120 4.26 10.44 20.18
CA THR A 120 2.94 9.82 20.35
C THR A 120 2.21 9.69 19.02
N TRP A 121 1.58 8.54 18.80
CA TRP A 121 0.67 8.30 17.68
C TRP A 121 -0.78 8.32 18.18
N THR A 122 -1.62 9.14 17.55
CA THR A 122 -3.04 9.29 17.91
C THR A 122 -3.93 9.11 16.70
N PRO A 123 -5.08 8.44 16.83
CA PRO A 123 -6.01 8.32 15.72
C PRO A 123 -6.66 9.67 15.40
N VAL A 124 -6.59 10.06 14.13
CA VAL A 124 -7.40 11.15 13.53
C VAL A 124 -8.68 10.62 12.90
N TYR A 125 -8.74 9.31 12.67
CA TYR A 125 -9.95 8.55 12.35
C TYR A 125 -9.81 7.15 12.96
N ALA A 126 -10.88 6.61 13.55
CA ALA A 126 -10.87 5.27 14.12
C ALA A 126 -12.23 4.57 14.04
N GLN A 127 -12.20 3.34 13.55
CA GLN A 127 -13.25 2.34 13.67
C GLN A 127 -12.60 1.05 14.18
N GLY A 128 -13.03 0.61 15.36
CA GLY A 128 -12.49 -0.58 16.03
C GLY A 128 -12.85 -1.89 15.34
N HIS A 129 -12.49 -3.00 15.97
CA HIS A 129 -12.97 -4.33 15.55
C HIS A 129 -14.50 -4.36 15.48
N LEU A 130 -15.04 -4.94 14.40
CA LEU A 130 -16.47 -4.90 14.06
C LEU A 130 -17.03 -3.49 13.83
N GLY A 131 -16.15 -2.55 13.44
CA GLY A 131 -16.51 -1.19 13.08
C GLY A 131 -17.31 -1.09 11.79
N SER A 132 -17.65 0.15 11.42
CA SER A 132 -18.51 0.44 10.26
C SER A 132 -17.72 0.73 8.98
N GLY A 133 -16.40 0.57 8.97
CA GLY A 133 -15.55 0.95 7.85
C GLY A 133 -15.40 2.47 7.67
N ILE A 134 -15.24 2.97 6.44
CA ILE A 134 -14.92 4.39 6.19
C ILE A 134 -15.63 4.92 4.94
N GLY A 135 -16.19 6.13 5.03
CA GLY A 135 -16.79 6.82 3.87
C GLY A 135 -17.86 6.04 3.10
N GLY A 136 -18.59 5.15 3.78
CA GLY A 136 -19.60 4.27 3.18
C GLY A 136 -19.09 2.91 2.72
N TYR A 137 -17.77 2.66 2.76
CA TYR A 137 -17.18 1.36 2.48
C TYR A 137 -17.03 0.56 3.79
N ASP A 138 -17.68 -0.60 3.90
CA ASP A 138 -17.87 -1.29 5.19
C ASP A 138 -16.64 -2.04 5.74
N LEU A 139 -15.64 -2.36 4.89
CA LEU A 139 -14.47 -3.17 5.23
C LEU A 139 -14.80 -4.57 5.82
N LYS A 140 -15.97 -5.13 5.50
CA LYS A 140 -16.47 -6.40 6.07
C LYS A 140 -16.09 -7.65 5.27
N SER A 141 -15.32 -7.53 4.19
CA SER A 141 -14.82 -8.69 3.45
C SER A 141 -13.32 -8.87 3.69
N ALA A 142 -12.88 -10.12 3.87
CA ALA A 142 -11.46 -10.45 3.98
C ALA A 142 -10.66 -10.13 2.70
N ASN A 143 -11.35 -9.93 1.58
CA ASN A 143 -10.75 -9.53 0.31
C ASN A 143 -10.51 -8.02 0.20
N ASP A 144 -11.02 -7.21 1.14
CA ASP A 144 -10.93 -5.76 1.05
C ASP A 144 -9.49 -5.27 1.12
N ARG A 145 -9.15 -4.33 0.23
CA ARG A 145 -7.81 -3.76 0.08
C ARG A 145 -7.89 -2.25 -0.02
N ILE A 146 -6.86 -1.58 0.52
CA ILE A 146 -6.75 -0.11 0.53
C ILE A 146 -5.34 0.29 0.09
N PHE A 147 -5.23 1.38 -0.69
CA PHE A 147 -3.97 2.06 -0.97
C PHE A 147 -4.15 3.59 -0.99
N ALA A 148 -3.05 4.31 -0.77
CA ALA A 148 -2.97 5.77 -0.87
C ALA A 148 -2.94 6.21 -2.34
N PHE A 149 -3.69 7.26 -2.69
CA PHE A 149 -3.86 7.69 -4.08
C PHE A 149 -3.91 9.22 -4.23
N ASP A 150 -3.34 9.75 -5.31
CA ASP A 150 -3.42 11.17 -5.68
C ASP A 150 -4.54 11.39 -6.71
N TYR A 151 -5.78 11.35 -6.25
CA TYR A 151 -6.95 11.40 -7.15
C TYR A 151 -7.04 12.69 -7.97
N ASN A 152 -6.54 13.81 -7.44
CA ASN A 152 -6.71 15.14 -7.99
C ASN A 152 -5.42 15.71 -8.62
N HIS A 153 -4.41 14.87 -8.87
CA HIS A 153 -3.16 15.25 -9.54
C HIS A 153 -2.40 16.37 -8.79
N SER A 154 -2.47 16.38 -7.47
CA SER A 154 -1.89 17.42 -6.62
C SER A 154 -0.44 17.15 -6.21
N GLY A 155 0.07 15.95 -6.47
CA GLY A 155 1.32 15.43 -5.93
C GLY A 155 1.19 14.91 -4.49
N ARG A 156 -0.05 14.67 -4.02
CA ARG A 156 -0.33 14.28 -2.62
C ARG A 156 -1.18 13.02 -2.61
N GLN A 157 -0.70 11.99 -1.92
CA GLN A 157 -1.47 10.75 -1.76
C GLN A 157 -2.41 10.84 -0.56
N ASP A 158 -3.35 11.78 -0.62
CA ASP A 158 -4.27 12.15 0.45
C ASP A 158 -5.70 11.61 0.26
N HIS A 159 -5.91 10.80 -0.79
CA HIS A 159 -7.13 10.03 -1.00
C HIS A 159 -6.89 8.55 -0.70
N LEU A 160 -7.95 7.85 -0.30
CA LEU A 160 -7.93 6.40 -0.12
C LEU A 160 -8.66 5.74 -1.29
N ALA A 161 -7.99 4.82 -1.99
CA ALA A 161 -8.64 3.93 -2.93
C ALA A 161 -8.90 2.58 -2.22
N LEU A 162 -10.14 2.11 -2.23
CA LEU A 162 -10.59 0.89 -1.59
C LEU A 162 -11.25 -0.02 -2.62
N TYR A 163 -10.95 -1.31 -2.59
CA TYR A 163 -11.53 -2.25 -3.55
C TYR A 163 -11.78 -3.64 -2.99
N ARG A 164 -12.83 -4.29 -3.50
CA ARG A 164 -13.20 -5.68 -3.18
C ARG A 164 -13.10 -6.54 -4.44
N PRO A 165 -11.95 -7.21 -4.64
CA PRO A 165 -11.76 -8.13 -5.75
C PRO A 165 -12.72 -9.32 -5.62
N GLY A 166 -13.30 -9.76 -6.73
CA GLY A 166 -14.35 -10.79 -6.75
C GLY A 166 -15.78 -10.24 -6.68
N LYS A 167 -15.95 -8.94 -6.43
CA LYS A 167 -17.27 -8.29 -6.27
C LYS A 167 -17.46 -7.05 -7.12
N GLY A 168 -16.42 -6.60 -7.81
CA GLY A 168 -16.48 -5.39 -8.63
C GLY A 168 -16.62 -4.09 -7.85
N THR A 169 -16.41 -4.11 -6.52
CA THR A 169 -16.53 -2.91 -5.68
C THR A 169 -15.26 -2.07 -5.75
N PHE A 170 -15.38 -0.78 -6.02
CA PHE A 170 -14.27 0.17 -5.99
C PHE A 170 -14.73 1.55 -5.52
N PHE A 171 -14.06 2.10 -4.51
CA PHE A 171 -14.34 3.41 -3.96
C PHE A 171 -13.05 4.24 -3.97
N ILE A 172 -13.18 5.53 -4.26
CA ILE A 172 -12.13 6.52 -3.98
C ILE A 172 -12.73 7.50 -2.99
N LEU A 173 -12.11 7.61 -1.82
CA LEU A 173 -12.57 8.46 -0.74
C LEU A 173 -11.70 9.70 -0.64
N LYS A 174 -12.36 10.83 -0.43
CA LYS A 174 -11.76 12.11 -0.10
C LYS A 174 -12.13 12.48 1.34
N ARG A 175 -11.20 13.18 2.01
CA ARG A 175 -11.44 13.81 3.29
C ARG A 175 -11.93 15.26 3.14
N SER A 176 -12.92 15.63 3.95
CA SER A 176 -13.33 17.02 4.19
C SER A 176 -13.47 17.24 5.70
N GLY A 177 -12.52 17.98 6.28
CA GLY A 177 -12.40 18.05 7.74
C GLY A 177 -12.05 16.68 8.34
N THR A 178 -12.92 16.15 9.21
CA THR A 178 -12.80 14.79 9.79
C THR A 178 -13.68 13.75 9.09
N THR A 179 -14.49 14.17 8.10
CA THR A 179 -15.42 13.31 7.39
C THR A 179 -14.77 12.77 6.12
N TRP A 180 -15.06 11.49 5.82
CA TRP A 180 -14.69 10.83 4.58
C TRP A 180 -15.93 10.60 3.73
N SER A 181 -15.84 10.89 2.43
CA SER A 181 -16.90 10.62 1.47
C SER A 181 -16.31 10.15 0.15
N ALA A 182 -17.09 9.36 -0.60
CA ALA A 182 -16.66 8.90 -1.91
C ALA A 182 -16.72 10.03 -2.95
N VAL A 183 -15.62 10.20 -3.69
CA VAL A 183 -15.58 10.94 -4.96
C VAL A 183 -15.79 10.02 -6.16
N TYR A 184 -15.64 8.71 -5.95
CA TYR A 184 -16.03 7.65 -6.86
C TYR A 184 -16.52 6.46 -6.03
N ALA A 185 -17.62 5.81 -6.42
CA ALA A 185 -18.14 4.63 -5.72
C ALA A 185 -18.85 3.65 -6.68
N GLN A 186 -18.46 2.39 -6.59
CA GLN A 186 -19.15 1.23 -7.17
C GLN A 186 -19.33 0.20 -6.05
N GLY A 187 -20.59 -0.12 -5.73
CA GLY A 187 -21.00 -0.94 -4.59
C GLY A 187 -20.69 -2.43 -4.71
N ASP A 188 -21.32 -3.26 -3.87
CA ASP A 188 -21.29 -4.72 -3.94
C ASP A 188 -22.70 -5.25 -4.29
N PRO A 189 -22.89 -5.94 -5.43
CA PRO A 189 -21.94 -6.10 -6.52
C PRO A 189 -21.74 -4.77 -7.28
N GLY A 190 -20.55 -4.57 -7.83
CA GLY A 190 -20.19 -3.39 -8.63
C GLY A 190 -19.71 -3.80 -10.01
N SER A 191 -19.53 -2.81 -10.90
CA SER A 191 -19.01 -3.03 -12.26
C SER A 191 -17.50 -2.78 -12.39
N GLY A 192 -16.79 -2.65 -11.26
CA GLY A 192 -15.38 -2.34 -11.22
C GLY A 192 -15.08 -0.87 -11.52
N ILE A 193 -13.98 -0.56 -12.20
CA ILE A 193 -13.54 0.83 -12.48
C ILE A 193 -12.90 0.93 -13.86
N GLY A 194 -13.25 1.97 -14.62
CA GLY A 194 -12.68 2.25 -15.95
C GLY A 194 -12.77 1.09 -16.94
N GLY A 195 -13.78 0.24 -16.81
CA GLY A 195 -13.97 -0.97 -17.63
C GLY A 195 -13.38 -2.25 -17.04
N TYR A 196 -12.46 -2.15 -16.08
CA TYR A 196 -11.89 -3.31 -15.39
C TYR A 196 -12.90 -3.81 -14.34
N ASP A 197 -13.44 -5.02 -14.52
CA ASP A 197 -14.59 -5.53 -13.76
C ASP A 197 -14.35 -5.77 -12.26
N LEU A 198 -13.10 -5.96 -11.82
CA LEU A 198 -12.73 -6.41 -10.46
C LEU A 198 -13.50 -7.67 -10.02
N GLY A 199 -13.84 -8.52 -11.00
CA GLY A 199 -14.71 -9.69 -10.83
C GLY A 199 -14.02 -10.91 -10.25
N GLN A 200 -12.70 -10.91 -10.07
CA GLN A 200 -11.95 -12.06 -9.57
C GLN A 200 -11.20 -11.73 -8.27
N THR A 201 -11.17 -12.65 -7.32
CA THR A 201 -10.49 -12.46 -6.02
C THR A 201 -8.98 -12.27 -6.14
N ALA A 202 -8.41 -12.72 -7.26
CA ALA A 202 -7.01 -12.53 -7.62
C ALA A 202 -6.68 -11.07 -7.98
N ASP A 203 -7.68 -10.25 -8.34
CA ASP A 203 -7.47 -8.89 -8.83
C ASP A 203 -6.71 -8.00 -7.85
N ARG A 204 -5.74 -7.27 -8.36
CA ARG A 204 -4.87 -6.35 -7.61
C ARG A 204 -4.93 -4.97 -8.23
N ALA A 205 -4.80 -3.95 -7.39
CA ALA A 205 -4.68 -2.55 -7.79
C ALA A 205 -3.66 -1.82 -6.91
N PHE A 206 -2.94 -0.86 -7.51
CA PHE A 206 -2.01 0.05 -6.83
C PHE A 206 -1.88 1.37 -7.60
N ALA A 207 -1.37 2.41 -6.92
CA ALA A 207 -1.10 3.71 -7.53
C ALA A 207 0.23 3.68 -8.32
N LEU A 208 0.27 4.36 -9.47
CA LEU A 208 1.42 4.41 -10.37
C LEU A 208 1.64 5.84 -10.88
N ASP A 209 2.90 6.24 -11.09
CA ASP A 209 3.29 7.51 -11.73
C ASP A 209 3.60 7.23 -13.20
N TYR A 210 2.56 6.89 -13.96
CA TYR A 210 2.72 6.33 -15.30
C TYR A 210 3.35 7.31 -16.32
N ASP A 211 3.09 8.60 -16.15
CA ASP A 211 3.59 9.67 -17.02
C ASP A 211 4.84 10.37 -16.47
N SER A 212 5.48 9.78 -15.46
CA SER A 212 6.70 10.31 -14.82
C SER A 212 6.53 11.77 -14.38
N SER A 213 5.34 12.16 -13.91
CA SER A 213 5.04 13.53 -13.49
C SER A 213 5.36 13.80 -12.02
N GLY A 214 5.79 12.78 -11.27
CA GLY A 214 6.00 12.83 -9.83
C GLY A 214 4.73 12.62 -9.03
N LYS A 215 3.67 12.07 -9.65
CA LYS A 215 2.34 11.93 -9.04
C LYS A 215 1.85 10.51 -9.15
N LEU A 216 1.46 9.92 -8.02
CA LEU A 216 0.87 8.58 -7.96
C LEU A 216 -0.64 8.66 -8.22
N ASP A 217 -0.99 9.13 -9.42
CA ASP A 217 -2.34 9.53 -9.85
C ASP A 217 -2.94 8.65 -10.97
N HIS A 218 -2.22 7.60 -11.38
CA HIS A 218 -2.76 6.51 -12.21
C HIS A 218 -3.03 5.27 -11.35
N ILE A 219 -3.99 4.45 -11.77
CA ILE A 219 -4.29 3.16 -11.12
C ILE A 219 -3.82 2.05 -12.04
N ALA A 220 -2.84 1.27 -11.62
CA ALA A 220 -2.50 0.02 -12.27
C ALA A 220 -3.36 -1.11 -11.68
N LEU A 221 -4.00 -1.91 -12.53
CA LEU A 221 -4.77 -3.09 -12.16
C LEU A 221 -4.21 -4.32 -12.85
N TYR A 222 -4.16 -5.45 -12.16
CA TYR A 222 -3.71 -6.71 -12.77
C TYR A 222 -4.36 -7.94 -12.15
N ARG A 223 -4.39 -9.00 -12.95
CA ARG A 223 -4.92 -10.31 -12.58
C ARG A 223 -3.86 -11.39 -12.80
N PRO A 224 -3.16 -11.79 -11.72
CA PRO A 224 -2.26 -12.94 -11.77
C PRO A 224 -3.01 -14.19 -12.25
N GLY A 225 -2.41 -14.94 -13.17
CA GLY A 225 -2.97 -16.19 -13.67
C GLY A 225 -3.72 -16.06 -15.00
N THR A 226 -4.11 -14.86 -15.41
CA THR A 226 -4.90 -14.65 -16.64
C THR A 226 -4.26 -13.69 -17.64
N GLY A 227 -3.12 -13.10 -17.29
CA GLY A 227 -2.41 -12.16 -18.15
C GLY A 227 -2.95 -10.72 -18.15
N THR A 228 -4.00 -10.40 -17.40
CA THR A 228 -4.63 -9.08 -17.51
C THR A 228 -3.81 -8.01 -16.78
N PHE A 229 -3.47 -6.90 -17.45
CA PHE A 229 -2.84 -5.72 -16.86
C PHE A 229 -3.37 -4.44 -17.49
N TRP A 230 -3.92 -3.52 -16.69
CA TRP A 230 -4.53 -2.28 -17.16
C TRP A 230 -3.91 -1.11 -16.41
N ILE A 231 -3.79 0.04 -17.07
CA ILE A 231 -3.47 1.32 -16.43
C ILE A 231 -4.61 2.27 -16.71
N LEU A 232 -5.19 2.80 -15.64
CA LEU A 232 -6.28 3.77 -15.72
C LEU A 232 -5.75 5.15 -15.37
N LYS A 233 -6.04 6.11 -16.24
CA LYS A 233 -5.85 7.53 -15.96
C LYS A 233 -7.17 8.13 -15.51
N ASN A 234 -7.14 8.90 -14.42
CA ASN A 234 -8.25 9.80 -14.10
C ASN A 234 -8.19 11.03 -15.03
N SER A 235 -9.23 11.29 -15.79
CA SER A 235 -9.40 12.51 -16.59
C SER A 235 -10.76 13.11 -16.27
N SER A 236 -10.76 14.14 -15.41
CA SER A 236 -11.99 14.79 -14.95
C SER A 236 -13.02 13.83 -14.32
N ALA A 237 -12.57 12.97 -13.40
CA ALA A 237 -13.36 11.95 -12.71
C ALA A 237 -13.81 10.77 -13.58
N VAL A 238 -13.31 10.68 -14.82
CA VAL A 238 -13.52 9.53 -15.69
C VAL A 238 -12.23 8.72 -15.76
N PHE A 239 -12.33 7.43 -15.45
CA PHE A 239 -11.24 6.49 -15.64
C PHE A 239 -11.45 5.78 -16.98
N ALA A 240 -10.42 5.78 -17.83
CA ALA A 240 -10.46 5.13 -19.14
C ALA A 240 -9.28 4.15 -19.31
N GLU A 241 -9.51 3.15 -20.16
CA GLU A 241 -8.64 2.00 -20.45
C GLU A 241 -7.29 2.37 -21.07
N GLY A 242 -6.27 1.55 -20.76
CA GLY A 242 -4.93 1.61 -21.36
C GLY A 242 -4.63 0.50 -22.36
N ASP A 243 -4.79 -0.79 -21.99
CA ASP A 243 -4.48 -1.94 -22.87
C ASP A 243 -5.00 -3.28 -22.29
N PRO A 244 -6.04 -3.95 -22.84
CA PRO A 244 -6.44 -5.28 -22.40
C PRO A 244 -5.50 -6.33 -23.03
N GLY A 245 -4.37 -6.59 -22.36
CA GLY A 245 -3.32 -7.48 -22.88
C GLY A 245 -3.26 -8.89 -22.28
N ASN A 246 -2.48 -9.76 -22.92
CA ASN A 246 -1.91 -10.99 -22.37
C ASN A 246 -0.53 -10.68 -21.74
N GLY A 247 -0.52 -9.79 -20.75
CA GLY A 247 0.67 -9.33 -20.05
C GLY A 247 0.93 -7.82 -20.12
N VAL A 248 2.14 -7.42 -19.77
CA VAL A 248 2.66 -6.04 -19.91
C VAL A 248 4.14 -6.06 -20.27
N GLY A 249 4.55 -5.30 -21.29
CA GLY A 249 5.95 -5.23 -21.74
C GLY A 249 6.60 -6.58 -22.06
N GLY A 250 5.81 -7.57 -22.49
CA GLY A 250 6.25 -8.94 -22.77
C GLY A 250 6.21 -9.91 -21.58
N TYR A 251 5.95 -9.43 -20.36
CA TYR A 251 5.71 -10.30 -19.20
C TYR A 251 4.27 -10.82 -19.22
N ASP A 252 4.07 -12.13 -19.30
CA ASP A 252 2.78 -12.75 -19.61
C ASP A 252 1.69 -12.66 -18.53
N LEU A 253 2.06 -12.46 -17.26
CA LEU A 253 1.17 -12.47 -16.09
C LEU A 253 0.29 -13.75 -15.98
N SER A 254 0.77 -14.87 -16.52
CA SER A 254 0.01 -16.12 -16.65
C SER A 254 -0.01 -16.97 -15.38
N SER A 255 0.75 -16.59 -14.34
CA SER A 255 0.85 -17.33 -13.09
C SER A 255 0.13 -16.62 -11.95
N VAL A 256 -0.55 -17.37 -11.10
CA VAL A 256 -1.15 -16.85 -9.85
C VAL A 256 -0.09 -16.34 -8.85
N GLU A 257 1.17 -16.75 -9.03
CA GLU A 257 2.33 -16.32 -8.24
C GLU A 257 2.94 -15.00 -8.75
N ASP A 258 2.38 -14.41 -9.80
CA ASP A 258 2.87 -13.17 -10.36
C ASP A 258 2.53 -11.97 -9.47
N LYS A 259 3.52 -11.08 -9.31
CA LYS A 259 3.42 -9.86 -8.52
C LYS A 259 3.95 -8.69 -9.32
N VAL A 260 3.28 -7.56 -9.18
CA VAL A 260 3.67 -6.28 -9.80
C VAL A 260 3.67 -5.19 -8.74
N LEU A 261 4.68 -4.33 -8.78
CA LEU A 261 4.77 -3.11 -7.97
C LEU A 261 5.39 -1.96 -8.76
N ALA A 262 5.01 -0.73 -8.40
CA ALA A 262 5.66 0.48 -8.87
C ALA A 262 7.00 0.68 -8.14
N PHE A 263 8.02 1.16 -8.85
CA PHE A 263 9.36 1.37 -8.32
C PHE A 263 10.03 2.60 -8.95
N ASP A 264 10.80 3.34 -8.15
CA ASP A 264 11.68 4.41 -8.63
C ASP A 264 13.09 3.84 -8.85
N TYR A 265 13.31 3.28 -10.04
CA TYR A 265 14.60 2.66 -10.36
C TYR A 265 15.74 3.67 -10.51
N GLU A 266 15.41 4.88 -10.99
CA GLU A 266 16.40 5.91 -11.34
C GLU A 266 16.70 6.87 -10.19
N GLY A 267 16.06 6.71 -9.02
CA GLY A 267 16.23 7.60 -7.87
C GLY A 267 15.68 9.01 -8.11
N SER A 268 14.72 9.13 -9.03
CA SER A 268 14.12 10.37 -9.51
C SER A 268 13.00 10.90 -8.61
N LYS A 269 12.64 10.14 -7.56
CA LYS A 269 11.44 10.27 -6.72
C LYS A 269 10.13 10.01 -7.47
N LYS A 270 10.18 9.28 -8.58
CA LYS A 270 9.04 8.92 -9.42
C LYS A 270 8.94 7.42 -9.46
N ALA A 271 7.83 6.87 -8.96
CA ALA A 271 7.59 5.43 -9.03
C ALA A 271 6.92 5.11 -10.37
N ASP A 272 7.69 5.28 -11.44
CA ASP A 272 7.27 5.22 -12.85
C ASP A 272 7.78 3.96 -13.57
N HIS A 273 8.54 3.11 -12.89
CA HIS A 273 8.91 1.77 -13.37
C HIS A 273 8.02 0.71 -12.74
N LEU A 274 7.89 -0.44 -13.43
CA LEU A 274 7.26 -1.64 -12.89
C LEU A 274 8.32 -2.70 -12.58
N VAL A 275 8.24 -3.30 -11.40
CA VAL A 275 8.94 -4.55 -11.09
C VAL A 275 7.92 -5.68 -11.13
N LEU A 276 8.16 -6.65 -12.01
CA LEU A 276 7.35 -7.85 -12.14
C LEU A 276 8.17 -9.06 -11.74
N TYR A 277 7.62 -9.93 -10.92
CA TYR A 277 8.33 -11.13 -10.49
C TYR A 277 7.37 -12.26 -10.15
N ARG A 278 7.89 -13.48 -10.24
CA ARG A 278 7.15 -14.70 -9.95
C ARG A 278 7.75 -15.39 -8.74
N THR A 279 6.96 -15.61 -7.70
CA THR A 279 7.43 -16.22 -6.43
C THR A 279 7.48 -17.74 -6.43
N ASN A 280 7.60 -18.37 -7.59
CA ASN A 280 7.82 -19.80 -7.72
C ASN A 280 9.32 -20.10 -7.97
N ALA A 281 9.65 -21.37 -8.19
CA ALA A 281 11.02 -21.80 -8.45
C ALA A 281 11.58 -21.38 -9.83
N THR A 282 10.89 -20.54 -10.62
CA THR A 282 11.38 -20.13 -11.95
C THR A 282 12.34 -18.94 -11.91
N GLY A 283 12.46 -18.24 -10.78
CA GLY A 283 13.44 -17.15 -10.62
C GLY A 283 13.22 -15.96 -11.56
N THR A 284 11.98 -15.71 -11.99
CA THR A 284 11.65 -14.69 -12.98
C THR A 284 11.48 -13.32 -12.34
N ILE A 285 12.24 -12.31 -12.81
CA ILE A 285 12.11 -10.89 -12.46
C ILE A 285 12.36 -10.00 -13.68
N TRP A 286 11.50 -9.00 -13.88
CA TRP A 286 11.55 -8.04 -14.98
C TRP A 286 11.41 -6.63 -14.40
N LEU A 287 12.20 -5.69 -14.94
CA LEU A 287 12.07 -4.27 -14.66
C LEU A 287 11.65 -3.59 -15.95
N LEU A 288 10.49 -2.97 -15.95
CA LEU A 288 9.92 -2.29 -17.11
C LEU A 288 9.90 -0.79 -16.87
N LYS A 289 10.25 -0.04 -17.91
CA LYS A 289 10.07 1.41 -18.00
C LYS A 289 9.05 1.71 -19.08
N HIS A 290 8.12 2.60 -18.81
CA HIS A 290 7.26 3.16 -19.86
C HIS A 290 8.05 4.24 -20.62
N THR A 291 8.04 4.17 -21.96
CA THR A 291 8.80 5.07 -22.84
C THR A 291 7.91 6.10 -23.51
#